data_AF-A0A852FM91-F1
#
_entry.id   AF-A0A852FM91-F1
#
_cell.length_a   1.000
_cell.length_b   1.000
_cell.length_c   1.000
_cell.angle_alpha   90.00
_cell.angle_beta   90.00
_cell.angle_gamma   90.00
#
_symmetry.space_group_name_H-M   'P 1'
#
loop_
_entity.id
_entity.type
_entity.pdbx_description
1 polymer ?
#
loop_
_entity_poly.entity_id
_entity_poly.type
_entity_poly.pdbx_seq_one_letter_code
_entity_poly.pdbx_strand_id
1 'polypeptide(L)'
;MASVERETLSQEELRKRLYQTFKSRGVLDTLKTQLRNQLIHELMRPILSGELQPKMVPSEDSSLLITASNSLVADHLERCGYEYSLSVFFPESGLEKKKLWTVQDFLQLMRINPKSSLYKSLTSGTQKENKGFLMQILIGLTEHHLNKETHNTETQTTSVPPYRESLAEKLQLIDEQFADFYPHHQKYESLEVKLNEYRKEIEKQLQEEMHQKLEHFKEVEIAKIKMEEKAQTQKEISELRHELERTHQAKTEALISREKNAIERLQKQQEIEAKEVYAQRQSLLKDIEAIRTREAELKQRMEAFEITQKVQEEKNKAIEDALRRREIAVKNVEETYDQKLKTELLKYQLELKEEHIARTNKVTEDEKKNKEKAMLLQEETIAVNSKKEELKQAVSRTKELELDLESMKAQVLLVNKQNQLLTEKLKEVSDYPLLKEEKLELQVQNKLLRQQLDETRSENQHLRDKLSQPSAEYLACQMELRRVEHSTKLMLDEFESHKQMLEKQLQNEIERCAQLKAQLLDSEATVRKLNVQVEELKLQVKQTQAGL
;
A
#
# COMPACT_ATOMS: atom_id res chain seq x y z
N MET A 1 4.94 7.81 -14.51
CA MET A 1 5.79 7.66 -15.71
C MET A 1 4.86 7.50 -16.90
N ALA A 2 4.91 8.45 -17.83
CA ALA A 2 3.87 8.75 -18.80
C ALA A 2 3.61 7.61 -19.81
N SER A 3 2.33 7.29 -19.99
CA SER A 3 1.82 6.48 -21.10
C SER A 3 1.87 7.31 -22.38
N VAL A 4 2.83 7.02 -23.26
CA VAL A 4 2.88 7.59 -24.60
C VAL A 4 1.79 6.94 -25.44
N GLU A 5 0.67 7.64 -25.58
CA GLU A 5 -0.36 7.34 -26.56
C GLU A 5 0.27 7.35 -27.95
N ARG A 6 0.19 6.22 -28.65
CA ARG A 6 0.52 6.16 -30.08
C ARG A 6 -0.58 6.90 -30.83
N GLU A 7 -0.38 8.19 -31.07
CA GLU A 7 -1.17 8.96 -32.03
C GLU A 7 -1.12 8.26 -33.40
N THR A 8 -2.26 7.73 -33.83
CA THR A 8 -2.47 7.25 -35.20
C THR A 8 -2.50 8.46 -36.12
N LEU A 9 -1.34 8.85 -36.63
CA LEU A 9 -1.18 9.98 -37.55
C LEU A 9 -2.00 9.76 -38.81
N SER A 10 -2.74 10.80 -39.21
CA SER A 10 -3.45 10.84 -40.49
C SER A 10 -2.45 10.81 -41.66
N GLN A 11 -2.84 10.22 -42.80
CA GLN A 11 -2.00 10.15 -44.00
C GLN A 11 -1.53 11.53 -44.47
N GLU A 12 -2.32 12.58 -44.24
CA GLU A 12 -1.95 13.96 -44.57
C GLU A 12 -0.92 14.55 -43.59
N GLU A 13 -0.98 14.17 -42.32
CA GLU A 13 0.01 14.59 -41.32
C GLU A 13 1.35 13.90 -41.54
N LEU A 14 1.33 12.62 -41.93
CA LEU A 14 2.52 11.89 -42.36
C LEU A 14 3.17 12.56 -43.58
N ARG A 15 2.37 12.93 -44.59
CA ARG A 15 2.85 13.65 -45.79
C ARG A 15 3.44 15.01 -45.43
N LYS A 16 2.77 15.79 -44.59
CA LYS A 16 3.27 17.11 -44.12
C LYS A 16 4.56 16.96 -43.33
N ARG A 17 4.66 15.98 -42.42
CA ARG A 17 5.88 15.70 -41.66
C ARG A 17 7.00 15.29 -42.60
N LEU A 18 6.81 14.30 -43.48
CA LEU A 18 7.82 13.87 -44.45
C LEU A 18 8.32 15.02 -45.33
N TYR A 19 7.41 15.85 -45.85
CA TYR A 19 7.78 17.03 -46.63
C TYR A 19 8.62 18.01 -45.80
N GLN A 20 8.25 18.27 -44.54
CA GLN A 20 9.04 19.10 -43.63
C GLN A 20 10.40 18.48 -43.30
N THR A 21 10.47 17.16 -43.08
CA THR A 21 11.74 16.45 -42.80
C THR A 21 12.68 16.47 -43.99
N PHE A 22 12.16 16.28 -45.21
CA PHE A 22 12.97 16.36 -46.43
C PHE A 22 13.40 17.79 -46.75
N LYS A 23 12.56 18.78 -46.43
CA LYS A 23 12.90 20.20 -46.55
C LYS A 23 13.97 20.62 -45.52
N SER A 24 13.83 20.22 -44.25
CA SER A 24 14.78 20.57 -43.19
C SER A 24 16.13 19.89 -43.35
N ARG A 25 16.17 18.67 -43.92
CA ARG A 25 17.41 17.96 -44.24
C ARG A 25 18.06 18.39 -45.56
N GLY A 26 17.45 19.30 -46.33
CA GLY A 26 17.98 19.77 -47.61
C GLY A 26 17.94 18.74 -48.74
N VAL A 27 17.25 17.60 -48.56
CA VAL A 27 17.18 16.50 -49.53
C VAL A 27 16.01 16.67 -50.52
N LEU A 28 15.11 17.62 -50.26
CA LEU A 28 13.91 17.85 -51.07
C LEU A 28 14.23 18.16 -52.54
N ASP A 29 15.24 19.00 -52.79
CA ASP A 29 15.58 19.43 -54.15
C ASP A 29 16.35 18.35 -54.92
N THR A 30 17.19 17.56 -54.25
CA THR A 30 17.79 16.35 -54.83
C THR A 30 16.74 15.32 -55.20
N LEU A 31 15.71 15.13 -54.36
CA LEU A 31 14.63 14.18 -54.62
C LEU A 31 13.73 14.65 -55.79
N LYS A 32 13.42 15.94 -55.85
CA LYS A 32 12.70 16.53 -57.00
C LYS A 32 13.46 16.37 -58.30
N THR A 33 14.79 16.55 -58.26
CA THR A 33 15.65 16.40 -59.44
C THR A 33 15.71 14.95 -59.90
N GLN A 34 15.83 13.99 -58.96
CA GLN A 34 15.77 12.56 -59.25
C GLN A 34 14.40 12.14 -59.83
N LEU A 35 13.29 12.62 -59.25
CA LEU A 35 11.94 12.35 -59.75
C LEU A 35 11.71 12.95 -61.14
N ARG A 36 12.19 14.17 -61.40
CA ARG A 36 12.16 14.76 -62.74
C ARG A 36 12.98 13.94 -63.73
N ASN A 37 14.18 13.51 -63.36
CA ASN A 37 15.02 12.69 -64.23
C ASN A 37 14.40 11.32 -64.50
N GLN A 38 13.76 10.70 -63.51
CA GLN A 38 13.00 9.46 -63.68
C GLN A 38 11.78 9.65 -64.58
N LEU A 39 11.02 10.73 -64.40
CA LEU A 39 9.87 11.04 -65.25
C LEU A 39 10.31 11.31 -66.70
N ILE A 40 11.41 12.04 -66.89
CA ILE A 40 12.02 12.25 -68.21
C ILE A 40 12.48 10.91 -68.80
N HIS A 41 13.10 10.02 -68.02
CA HIS A 41 13.50 8.70 -68.50
C HIS A 41 12.32 7.77 -68.80
N GLU A 42 11.19 7.93 -68.12
CA GLU A 42 9.95 7.21 -68.43
C GLU A 42 9.25 7.77 -69.66
N LEU A 43 9.26 9.09 -69.84
CA LEU A 43 8.72 9.78 -71.03
C LEU A 43 9.60 9.61 -72.28
N MET A 44 10.93 9.51 -72.11
CA MET A 44 11.89 9.25 -73.19
C MET A 44 12.02 7.78 -73.55
N ARG A 45 11.45 6.87 -72.76
CA ARG A 45 11.31 5.48 -73.17
C ARG A 45 10.23 5.45 -74.26
N PRO A 46 10.53 5.03 -75.50
CA PRO A 46 9.48 4.88 -76.50
C PRO A 46 8.46 3.89 -75.93
N ILE A 47 7.24 4.37 -75.78
CA ILE A 47 6.13 3.63 -75.19
C ILE A 47 6.08 2.27 -75.89
N LEU A 48 6.31 1.22 -75.11
CA LEU A 48 6.00 -0.16 -75.46
C LEU A 48 4.48 -0.25 -75.65
N SER A 49 3.96 0.13 -76.82
CA SER A 49 2.69 -0.29 -77.43
C SER A 49 2.41 0.55 -78.69
N GLY A 50 2.49 -0.07 -79.88
CA GLY A 50 1.89 0.44 -81.11
C GLY A 50 2.88 1.05 -82.10
N GLU A 51 2.91 0.48 -83.29
CA GLU A 51 3.72 0.86 -84.46
C GLU A 51 3.72 2.37 -84.74
N LEU A 52 4.89 2.88 -85.12
CA LEU A 52 5.13 3.80 -86.25
C LEU A 52 6.60 4.23 -86.22
N GLN A 53 7.51 3.31 -86.52
CA GLN A 53 8.73 3.70 -87.24
C GLN A 53 8.27 4.11 -88.64
N PRO A 54 8.53 5.33 -89.13
CA PRO A 54 8.29 5.64 -90.54
C PRO A 54 9.23 4.74 -91.34
N LYS A 55 8.63 3.75 -92.00
CA LYS A 55 9.31 2.81 -92.88
C LYS A 55 9.93 3.62 -94.03
N MET A 56 11.20 3.97 -93.92
CA MET A 56 11.95 4.58 -95.02
C MET A 56 12.05 3.55 -96.15
N VAL A 57 11.39 3.83 -97.27
CA VAL A 57 11.63 3.14 -98.55
C VAL A 57 12.92 3.72 -99.14
N PRO A 58 13.98 2.92 -99.38
CA PRO A 58 15.18 3.42 -100.02
C PRO A 58 15.01 3.37 -101.55
N SER A 59 14.84 4.54 -102.15
CA SER A 59 15.17 4.78 -103.56
C SER A 59 16.14 5.97 -103.58
N GLU A 60 17.41 5.70 -103.88
CA GLU A 60 18.52 6.67 -103.69
C GLU A 60 18.33 7.97 -104.48
N ASP A 61 17.71 7.93 -105.67
CA ASP A 61 17.43 9.14 -106.46
C ASP A 61 16.26 9.96 -105.91
N SER A 62 15.30 9.31 -105.23
CA SER A 62 14.22 10.01 -104.52
C SER A 62 14.69 10.63 -103.20
N SER A 63 15.79 10.13 -102.61
CA SER A 63 16.33 10.61 -101.32
C SER A 63 16.80 12.07 -101.39
N LEU A 64 17.43 12.48 -102.50
CA LEU A 64 17.91 13.85 -102.68
C LEU A 64 16.75 14.83 -102.91
N LEU A 65 15.80 14.49 -103.77
CA LEU A 65 14.61 15.30 -104.04
C LEU A 65 13.71 15.43 -102.81
N ILE A 66 13.53 14.36 -102.02
CA ILE A 66 12.78 14.40 -100.77
C ILE A 66 13.50 15.27 -99.73
N THR A 67 14.82 15.13 -99.59
CA THR A 67 15.61 15.95 -98.66
C THR A 67 15.58 17.43 -99.06
N ALA A 68 15.68 17.73 -100.36
CA ALA A 68 15.56 19.07 -100.91
C ALA A 68 14.15 19.64 -100.68
N SER A 69 13.09 18.87 -100.94
CA SER A 69 11.70 19.29 -100.72
C SER A 69 11.43 19.60 -99.24
N ASN A 70 11.90 18.73 -98.33
CA ASN A 70 11.78 18.95 -96.89
C ASN A 70 12.58 20.19 -96.44
N SER A 71 13.78 20.40 -96.98
CA SER A 71 14.60 21.59 -96.69
C SER A 71 13.94 22.88 -97.17
N LEU A 72 13.23 22.83 -98.31
CA LEU A 72 12.52 23.96 -98.89
C LEU A 72 11.27 24.34 -98.08
N VAL A 73 10.56 23.36 -97.53
CA VAL A 73 9.47 23.59 -96.58
C VAL A 73 10.00 24.12 -95.24
N ALA A 74 11.11 23.58 -94.74
CA ALA A 74 11.73 24.05 -93.50
C ALA A 74 12.19 25.52 -93.60
N ASP A 75 12.88 25.91 -94.69
CA ASP A 75 13.27 27.31 -94.96
C ASP A 75 12.04 28.24 -95.04
N HIS A 76 10.94 27.75 -95.62
CA HIS A 76 9.70 28.53 -95.65
C HIS A 76 9.06 28.70 -94.27
N LEU A 77 8.97 27.62 -93.47
CA LEU A 77 8.42 27.66 -92.11
C LEU A 77 9.24 28.57 -91.20
N GLU A 78 10.56 28.53 -91.32
CA GLU A 78 11.50 29.39 -90.60
C GLU A 78 11.29 30.87 -90.97
N ARG A 79 11.32 31.22 -92.26
CA ARG A 79 11.19 32.62 -92.70
C ARG A 79 9.79 33.21 -92.50
N CYS A 80 8.75 32.37 -92.46
CA CYS A 80 7.39 32.80 -92.13
C CYS A 80 7.11 32.84 -90.62
N GLY A 81 8.07 32.45 -89.76
CA GLY A 81 7.93 32.55 -88.30
C GLY A 81 7.00 31.47 -87.70
N TYR A 82 6.82 30.34 -88.37
CA TYR A 82 6.02 29.22 -87.85
C TYR A 82 6.85 28.33 -86.91
N GLU A 83 7.33 28.91 -85.80
CA GLU A 83 8.27 28.25 -84.88
C GLU A 83 7.75 26.93 -84.31
N TYR A 84 6.47 26.87 -83.94
CA TYR A 84 5.85 25.65 -83.42
C TYR A 84 5.82 24.54 -84.49
N SER A 85 5.32 24.85 -85.69
CA SER A 85 5.27 23.89 -86.80
C SER A 85 6.67 23.45 -87.23
N LEU A 86 7.65 24.37 -87.22
CA LEU A 86 9.05 24.05 -87.51
C LEU A 86 9.64 23.10 -86.46
N SER A 87 9.38 23.32 -85.16
CA SER A 87 9.90 22.49 -84.07
C SER A 87 9.41 21.04 -84.11
N VAL A 88 8.23 20.81 -84.68
CA VAL A 88 7.65 19.47 -84.91
C VAL A 88 8.15 18.90 -86.24
N PHE A 89 8.10 19.71 -87.31
CA PHE A 89 8.47 19.28 -88.66
C PHE A 89 9.96 18.95 -88.81
N PHE A 90 10.86 19.68 -88.13
CA PHE A 90 12.31 19.51 -88.26
C PHE A 90 12.81 18.11 -87.80
N PRO A 91 12.42 17.60 -86.62
CA PRO A 91 12.72 16.23 -86.22
C PRO A 91 11.92 15.18 -87.02
N GLU A 92 10.64 15.44 -87.34
CA GLU A 92 9.80 14.50 -88.12
C GLU A 92 10.31 14.28 -89.55
N SER A 93 10.85 15.32 -90.19
CA SER A 93 11.38 15.27 -91.56
C SER A 93 12.79 14.68 -91.66
N GLY A 94 13.42 14.36 -90.52
CA GLY A 94 14.76 13.78 -90.44
C GLY A 94 15.89 14.74 -90.87
N LEU A 95 15.63 16.05 -90.89
CA LEU A 95 16.60 17.08 -91.29
C LEU A 95 17.70 17.30 -90.23
N GLU A 96 17.48 16.94 -88.96
CA GLU A 96 18.49 17.02 -87.90
C GLU A 96 19.81 16.28 -88.22
N LYS A 97 19.74 15.23 -89.04
CA LYS A 97 20.88 14.37 -89.39
C LYS A 97 21.54 14.70 -90.73
N LYS A 98 20.94 15.59 -91.54
CA LYS A 98 21.37 15.88 -92.93
C LYS A 98 21.70 17.35 -93.10
N LYS A 99 22.70 17.66 -93.95
CA LYS A 99 23.11 19.03 -94.27
C LYS A 99 21.95 19.78 -94.94
N LEU A 100 21.58 20.95 -94.41
CA LEU A 100 20.59 21.84 -95.02
C LEU A 100 21.11 22.34 -96.38
N TRP A 101 20.24 22.33 -97.39
CA TRP A 101 20.57 22.72 -98.76
C TRP A 101 20.60 24.24 -98.88
N THR A 102 21.64 24.77 -99.52
CA THR A 102 21.75 26.22 -99.81
C THR A 102 20.97 26.57 -101.07
N VAL A 103 20.63 27.85 -101.24
CA VAL A 103 19.96 28.36 -102.46
C VAL A 103 20.71 27.96 -103.74
N GLN A 104 22.04 27.90 -103.69
CA GLN A 104 22.88 27.49 -104.82
C GLN A 104 22.74 25.99 -105.13
N ASP A 105 22.61 25.15 -104.10
CA ASP A 105 22.38 23.70 -104.25
C ASP A 105 21.01 23.43 -104.91
N PHE A 106 19.98 24.21 -104.54
CA PHE A 106 18.66 24.11 -105.15
C PHE A 106 18.64 24.53 -106.63
N LEU A 107 19.34 25.61 -106.98
CA LEU A 107 19.45 26.06 -108.37
C LEU A 107 20.17 25.03 -109.24
N GLN A 108 21.18 24.35 -108.69
CA GLN A 108 21.88 23.25 -109.35
C GLN A 108 21.00 22.01 -109.50
N LEU A 109 20.21 21.66 -108.47
CA LEU A 109 19.27 20.53 -108.49
C LEU A 109 18.17 20.72 -109.54
N MET A 110 17.60 21.92 -109.64
CA MET A 110 16.54 22.25 -110.60
C MET A 110 17.06 22.54 -112.02
N ARG A 111 18.38 22.46 -112.25
CA ARG A 111 19.04 22.67 -113.55
C ARG A 111 18.62 23.99 -114.24
N ILE A 112 18.41 25.05 -113.47
CA ILE A 112 18.05 26.36 -114.03
C ILE A 112 19.30 26.95 -114.70
N ASN A 113 19.20 27.32 -115.98
CA ASN A 113 20.32 27.86 -116.73
C ASN A 113 20.82 29.18 -116.09
N PRO A 114 22.12 29.31 -115.76
CA PRO A 114 22.69 30.53 -115.18
C PRO A 114 22.47 31.80 -116.01
N LYS A 115 22.25 31.66 -117.32
CA LYS A 115 21.98 32.76 -118.24
C LYS A 115 20.50 33.15 -118.30
N SER A 116 19.59 32.36 -117.72
CA SER A 116 18.16 32.63 -117.75
C SER A 116 17.81 33.85 -116.87
N SER A 117 16.77 34.57 -117.28
CA SER A 117 16.19 35.66 -116.48
C SER A 117 15.66 35.18 -115.14
N LEU A 118 15.15 33.94 -115.07
CA LEU A 118 14.69 33.28 -113.85
C LEU A 118 15.85 33.04 -112.87
N TYR A 119 16.99 32.54 -113.34
CA TYR A 119 18.19 32.40 -112.50
C TYR A 119 18.67 33.74 -111.97
N LYS A 120 18.70 34.77 -112.83
CA LYS A 120 19.07 36.13 -112.42
C LYS A 120 18.10 36.67 -111.38
N SER A 121 16.78 36.51 -111.55
CA SER A 121 15.77 36.97 -110.58
C SER A 121 15.91 36.25 -109.22
N LEU A 122 16.08 34.92 -109.23
CA LEU A 122 16.25 34.12 -108.00
C LEU A 122 17.58 34.37 -107.27
N THR A 123 18.63 34.76 -108.00
CA THR A 123 19.95 35.09 -107.40
C THR A 123 20.12 36.57 -107.06
N SER A 124 19.37 37.46 -107.72
CA SER A 124 19.38 38.91 -107.46
C SER A 124 18.28 39.37 -106.50
N GLY A 125 17.50 38.43 -105.95
CA GLY A 125 16.44 38.66 -104.97
C GLY A 125 16.91 39.51 -103.79
N THR A 126 16.55 40.79 -103.87
CA THR A 126 16.69 41.88 -102.90
C THR A 126 16.40 41.45 -101.45
N GLN A 127 17.29 41.81 -100.53
CA GLN A 127 17.17 41.66 -99.07
C GLN A 127 15.96 42.38 -98.40
N LYS A 128 14.93 42.77 -99.16
CA LYS A 128 13.86 43.64 -98.65
C LYS A 128 12.59 42.92 -98.19
N GLU A 129 12.42 41.63 -98.46
CA GLU A 129 11.29 40.86 -97.94
C GLU A 129 11.76 39.49 -97.44
N ASN A 130 11.48 39.17 -96.17
CA ASN A 130 11.76 37.90 -95.48
C ASN A 130 10.91 36.74 -96.05
N LYS A 131 10.95 36.51 -97.36
CA LYS A 131 10.22 35.44 -98.04
C LYS A 131 11.16 34.26 -98.28
N GLY A 132 10.73 33.05 -97.89
CA GLY A 132 11.46 31.79 -98.12
C GLY A 132 11.71 31.53 -99.60
N PHE A 133 12.71 30.69 -99.91
CA PHE A 133 13.09 30.36 -101.29
C PHE A 133 11.92 29.74 -102.09
N LEU A 134 11.06 28.95 -101.43
CA LEU A 134 9.81 28.43 -102.00
C LEU A 134 8.92 29.55 -102.58
N MET A 135 8.74 30.63 -101.81
CA MET A 135 7.90 31.75 -102.22
C MET A 135 8.53 32.54 -103.38
N GLN A 136 9.86 32.69 -103.38
CA GLN A 136 10.60 33.35 -104.47
C GLN A 136 10.47 32.59 -105.80
N ILE A 137 10.53 31.26 -105.77
CA ILE A 137 10.30 30.43 -106.97
C ILE A 137 8.87 30.55 -107.47
N LEU A 138 7.87 30.50 -106.59
CA LEU A 138 6.47 30.61 -107.00
C LEU A 138 6.17 31.98 -107.63
N ILE A 139 6.74 33.06 -107.07
CA ILE A 139 6.67 34.40 -107.67
C ILE A 139 7.37 34.42 -109.03
N GLY A 140 8.61 33.90 -109.11
CA GLY A 140 9.34 33.85 -110.38
C GLY A 140 8.59 33.06 -111.47
N LEU A 141 8.04 31.90 -111.13
CA LEU A 141 7.28 31.09 -112.10
C LEU A 141 5.98 31.79 -112.54
N THR A 142 5.26 32.43 -111.61
CA THR A 142 4.04 33.19 -111.96
C THR A 142 4.34 34.42 -112.83
N GLU A 143 5.44 35.13 -112.58
CA GLU A 143 5.92 36.25 -113.41
C GLU A 143 6.43 35.79 -114.79
N HIS A 144 7.09 34.63 -114.88
CA HIS A 144 7.61 34.08 -116.14
C HIS A 144 6.51 33.54 -117.06
N HIS A 145 5.39 33.07 -116.52
CA HIS A 145 4.24 32.64 -117.33
C HIS A 145 3.46 33.82 -117.94
N LEU A 146 3.64 35.04 -117.44
CA LEU A 146 2.98 36.25 -117.97
C LEU A 146 3.73 36.87 -119.18
N ASN A 147 5.00 36.52 -119.44
CA ASN A 147 5.88 37.21 -120.41
C ASN A 147 6.45 36.33 -121.55
N LYS A 148 5.66 35.41 -122.13
CA LYS A 148 6.14 34.56 -123.25
C LYS A 148 5.80 35.17 -124.62
N GLU A 149 6.63 36.08 -125.10
CA GLU A 149 6.75 36.40 -126.54
C GLU A 149 7.74 35.44 -127.22
N THR A 150 7.31 34.81 -128.31
CA THR A 150 8.05 33.83 -129.12
C THR A 150 8.86 34.51 -130.23
N HIS A 151 10.15 34.18 -130.40
CA HIS A 151 10.92 34.51 -131.62
C HIS A 151 11.92 33.39 -132.02
N ASN A 152 11.96 33.10 -133.33
CA ASN A 152 12.89 32.22 -134.07
C ASN A 152 13.61 33.05 -135.17
N THR A 153 14.85 32.72 -135.57
CA THR A 153 15.44 33.01 -136.93
C THR A 153 16.83 32.39 -137.21
N GLU A 154 17.10 32.03 -138.48
CA GLU A 154 18.31 31.49 -139.16
C GLU A 154 18.93 32.49 -140.19
N THR A 155 20.18 32.31 -140.73
CA THR A 155 20.64 32.50 -142.19
C THR A 155 22.18 32.57 -142.52
N GLN A 156 22.54 32.39 -143.83
CA GLN A 156 23.84 32.12 -144.58
C GLN A 156 24.47 33.29 -145.46
N THR A 157 25.58 32.99 -146.19
CA THR A 157 26.63 33.69 -147.06
C THR A 157 26.32 34.25 -148.51
N THR A 158 27.24 35.07 -149.13
CA THR A 158 27.35 35.48 -150.61
C THR A 158 28.79 35.95 -151.07
N SER A 159 29.05 36.46 -152.31
CA SER A 159 29.65 35.93 -153.60
C SER A 159 30.30 37.07 -154.51
N VAL A 160 30.97 36.80 -155.70
CA VAL A 160 31.00 37.55 -157.05
C VAL A 160 32.34 37.56 -157.93
N PRO A 161 32.33 37.55 -159.34
CA PRO A 161 33.49 37.56 -160.33
C PRO A 161 33.48 38.67 -161.53
N PRO A 162 34.05 38.56 -162.81
CA PRO A 162 35.14 39.40 -163.49
C PRO A 162 34.95 39.96 -164.98
N TYR A 163 35.97 40.61 -165.68
CA TYR A 163 35.96 41.02 -167.15
C TYR A 163 37.30 41.42 -167.94
N ARG A 164 37.53 40.84 -169.16
CA ARG A 164 38.09 41.21 -170.55
C ARG A 164 39.55 41.70 -170.96
N GLU A 165 39.97 41.35 -172.21
CA GLU A 165 41.31 41.36 -172.92
C GLU A 165 41.62 42.48 -173.99
N SER A 166 42.92 42.79 -174.33
CA SER A 166 43.49 43.23 -175.67
C SER A 166 45.00 43.63 -175.66
N LEU A 167 45.85 43.12 -176.60
CA LEU A 167 47.01 43.77 -177.31
C LEU A 167 47.93 42.75 -178.04
N ALA A 168 48.07 41.53 -177.52
CA ALA A 168 49.06 40.54 -177.98
C ALA A 168 48.87 40.06 -179.43
N GLU A 169 47.62 39.97 -179.90
CA GLU A 169 47.30 39.47 -181.26
C GLU A 169 47.81 40.38 -182.38
N LYS A 170 48.07 41.67 -182.12
CA LYS A 170 48.56 42.59 -183.16
C LYS A 170 50.06 42.47 -183.43
N LEU A 171 50.85 41.91 -182.51
CA LEU A 171 52.31 41.77 -182.69
C LEU A 171 52.66 40.51 -183.52
N GLN A 172 51.88 39.43 -183.42
CA GLN A 172 52.15 38.18 -184.14
C GLN A 172 52.07 38.31 -185.67
N LEU A 173 51.24 39.22 -186.20
CA LEU A 173 51.12 39.44 -187.64
C LEU A 173 52.34 40.12 -188.28
N ILE A 174 53.16 40.83 -187.49
CA ILE A 174 54.42 41.42 -187.98
C ILE A 174 55.49 40.35 -188.05
N ASP A 175 55.55 39.45 -187.06
CA ASP A 175 56.55 38.38 -187.01
C ASP A 175 56.37 37.35 -188.15
N GLU A 176 55.14 37.09 -188.60
CA GLU A 176 54.88 36.17 -189.73
C GLU A 176 55.42 36.69 -191.08
N GLN A 177 55.49 38.00 -191.31
CA GLN A 177 55.99 38.54 -192.58
C GLN A 177 57.51 38.46 -192.74
N PHE A 178 58.26 38.27 -191.65
CA PHE A 178 59.72 38.22 -191.68
C PHE A 178 60.30 36.79 -191.67
N ALA A 179 59.48 35.77 -191.48
CA ALA A 179 59.93 34.38 -191.35
C ALA A 179 60.47 33.77 -192.68
N ASP A 180 60.01 34.25 -193.84
CA ASP A 180 60.30 33.60 -195.14
C ASP A 180 61.70 33.88 -195.73
N PHE A 181 62.51 34.75 -195.13
CA PHE A 181 63.80 35.19 -195.72
C PHE A 181 65.06 34.41 -195.29
N TYR A 182 64.96 33.30 -194.55
CA TYR A 182 66.12 32.51 -194.09
C TYR A 182 66.11 31.03 -194.52
N PRO A 183 66.54 30.68 -195.74
CA PRO A 183 66.57 29.29 -196.18
C PRO A 183 67.93 28.63 -195.92
N HIS A 184 68.31 28.28 -194.67
CA HIS A 184 69.47 27.39 -194.37
C HIS A 184 69.33 26.52 -193.07
N HIS A 185 68.12 26.33 -192.49
CA HIS A 185 67.97 25.69 -191.16
C HIS A 185 67.79 24.15 -191.10
N GLN A 186 67.57 23.43 -192.21
CA GLN A 186 67.20 21.99 -192.15
C GLN A 186 68.30 21.03 -191.61
N LYS A 187 69.60 21.38 -191.70
CA LYS A 187 70.68 20.56 -191.11
C LYS A 187 70.92 20.86 -189.62
N TYR A 188 70.53 22.04 -189.16
CA TYR A 188 70.63 22.42 -187.74
C TYR A 188 69.50 21.80 -186.92
N GLU A 189 68.30 21.64 -187.47
CA GLU A 189 67.15 21.05 -186.77
C GLU A 189 67.44 19.64 -186.19
N SER A 190 68.14 18.76 -186.93
CA SER A 190 68.47 17.41 -186.42
C SER A 190 69.50 17.40 -185.28
N LEU A 191 70.43 18.36 -185.28
CA LEU A 191 71.41 18.56 -184.22
C LEU A 191 70.79 19.28 -183.02
N GLU A 192 69.88 20.21 -183.28
CA GLU A 192 69.14 20.98 -182.30
C GLU A 192 68.10 20.14 -181.56
N VAL A 193 67.45 19.20 -182.24
CA VAL A 193 66.58 18.19 -181.60
C VAL A 193 67.40 17.31 -180.65
N LYS A 194 68.56 16.80 -181.07
CA LYS A 194 69.45 16.00 -180.18
C LYS A 194 70.00 16.83 -179.01
N LEU A 195 70.39 18.08 -179.24
CA LEU A 195 70.81 18.99 -178.18
C LEU A 195 69.67 19.27 -177.19
N ASN A 196 68.45 19.44 -177.67
CA ASN A 196 67.27 19.62 -176.82
C ASN A 196 66.88 18.35 -176.07
N GLU A 197 67.06 17.17 -176.66
CA GLU A 197 66.90 15.88 -175.96
C GLU A 197 67.93 15.72 -174.84
N TYR A 198 69.22 16.00 -175.10
CA TYR A 198 70.24 16.01 -174.05
C TYR A 198 69.96 17.04 -172.97
N ARG A 199 69.49 18.24 -173.34
CA ARG A 199 69.09 19.28 -172.39
C ARG A 199 67.92 18.83 -171.53
N LYS A 200 66.87 18.24 -172.13
CA LYS A 200 65.72 17.71 -171.40
C LYS A 200 66.11 16.55 -170.48
N GLU A 201 67.01 15.68 -170.91
CA GLU A 201 67.51 14.58 -170.09
C GLU A 201 68.33 15.11 -168.91
N ILE A 202 69.19 16.11 -169.11
CA ILE A 202 69.93 16.79 -168.04
C ILE A 202 68.97 17.53 -167.09
N GLU A 203 67.99 18.27 -167.62
CA GLU A 203 66.99 18.97 -166.81
C GLU A 203 66.14 18.00 -166.00
N LYS A 204 65.75 16.87 -166.59
CA LYS A 204 65.02 15.80 -165.91
C LYS A 204 65.87 15.16 -164.81
N GLN A 205 67.13 14.83 -165.09
CA GLN A 205 68.07 14.31 -164.08
C GLN A 205 68.25 15.31 -162.94
N LEU A 206 68.41 16.60 -163.24
CA LEU A 206 68.52 17.65 -162.23
C LEU A 206 67.23 17.79 -161.41
N GLN A 207 66.06 17.70 -162.03
CA GLN A 207 64.76 17.74 -161.36
C GLN A 207 64.57 16.52 -160.45
N GLU A 208 64.95 15.32 -160.91
CA GLU A 208 64.90 14.09 -160.13
C GLU A 208 65.89 14.16 -158.95
N GLU A 209 67.13 14.62 -159.16
CA GLU A 209 68.10 14.85 -158.09
C GLU A 209 67.59 15.89 -157.08
N MET A 210 66.98 16.99 -157.56
CA MET A 210 66.41 18.02 -156.70
C MET A 210 65.22 17.46 -155.91
N HIS A 211 64.35 16.67 -156.54
CA HIS A 211 63.22 16.03 -155.87
C HIS A 211 63.71 15.04 -154.81
N GLN A 212 64.69 14.19 -155.13
CA GLN A 212 65.30 13.26 -154.17
C GLN A 212 65.95 14.00 -152.99
N LYS A 213 66.70 15.08 -153.25
CA LYS A 213 67.29 15.92 -152.19
C LYS A 213 66.21 16.57 -151.32
N LEU A 214 65.11 17.03 -151.92
CA LEU A 214 63.99 17.65 -151.22
C LEU A 214 63.22 16.63 -150.37
N GLU A 215 62.94 15.44 -150.90
CA GLU A 215 62.30 14.36 -150.13
C GLU A 215 63.21 13.88 -149.00
N HIS A 216 64.51 13.71 -149.25
CA HIS A 216 65.46 13.39 -148.18
C HIS A 216 65.50 14.48 -147.10
N PHE A 217 65.53 15.76 -147.48
CA PHE A 217 65.48 16.88 -146.53
C PHE A 217 64.17 16.88 -145.71
N LYS A 218 63.02 16.67 -146.36
CA LYS A 218 61.72 16.55 -145.67
C LYS A 218 61.71 15.37 -144.71
N GLU A 219 62.19 14.20 -145.12
CA GLU A 219 62.24 13.00 -144.28
C GLU A 219 63.12 13.24 -143.06
N VAL A 220 64.28 13.86 -143.23
CA VAL A 220 65.20 14.21 -142.12
C VAL A 220 64.55 15.23 -141.18
N GLU A 221 63.93 16.30 -141.70
CA GLU A 221 63.30 17.32 -140.86
C GLU A 221 62.06 16.76 -140.13
N ILE A 222 61.25 15.93 -140.80
CA ILE A 222 60.13 15.22 -140.16
C ILE A 222 60.64 14.25 -139.09
N ALA A 223 61.72 13.51 -139.35
CA ALA A 223 62.31 12.61 -138.37
C ALA A 223 62.85 13.38 -137.16
N LYS A 224 63.49 14.54 -137.40
CA LYS A 224 63.98 15.43 -136.36
C LYS A 224 62.85 16.00 -135.50
N ILE A 225 61.80 16.56 -136.11
CA ILE A 225 60.61 17.06 -135.39
C ILE A 225 59.97 15.93 -134.58
N LYS A 226 59.79 14.73 -135.17
CA LYS A 226 59.25 13.57 -134.44
C LYS A 226 60.13 13.15 -133.28
N MET A 227 61.45 13.23 -133.41
CA MET A 227 62.38 12.95 -132.31
C MET A 227 62.29 14.02 -131.21
N GLU A 228 62.24 15.29 -131.57
CA GLU A 228 62.11 16.41 -130.63
C GLU A 228 60.78 16.37 -129.88
N GLU A 229 59.66 16.14 -130.57
CA GLU A 229 58.34 15.95 -129.94
C GLU A 229 58.30 14.73 -129.03
N LYS A 230 58.89 13.59 -129.44
CA LYS A 230 59.02 12.41 -128.56
C LYS A 230 59.86 12.70 -127.33
N ALA A 231 60.97 13.43 -127.49
CA ALA A 231 61.81 13.81 -126.36
C ALA A 231 61.07 14.76 -125.40
N GLN A 232 60.33 15.73 -125.94
CA GLN A 232 59.56 16.69 -125.17
C GLN A 232 58.39 16.02 -124.43
N THR A 233 57.60 15.19 -125.10
CA THR A 233 56.52 14.42 -124.47
C THR A 233 57.04 13.43 -123.43
N GLN A 234 58.16 12.76 -123.68
CA GLN A 234 58.80 11.89 -122.70
C GLN A 234 59.28 12.67 -121.47
N LYS A 235 59.83 13.87 -121.68
CA LYS A 235 60.23 14.78 -120.60
C LYS A 235 59.03 15.21 -119.77
N GLU A 236 57.96 15.69 -120.40
CA GLU A 236 56.71 16.09 -119.71
C GLU A 236 56.09 14.92 -118.94
N ILE A 237 56.07 13.71 -119.51
CA ILE A 237 55.60 12.50 -118.83
C ILE A 237 56.47 12.20 -117.60
N SER A 238 57.80 12.35 -117.70
CA SER A 238 58.70 12.11 -116.58
C SER A 238 58.55 13.16 -115.46
N GLU A 239 58.33 14.42 -115.83
CA GLU A 239 58.07 15.52 -114.89
C GLU A 239 56.74 15.30 -114.16
N LEU A 240 55.67 14.98 -114.88
CA LEU A 240 54.36 14.66 -114.31
C LEU A 240 54.42 13.43 -113.37
N ARG A 241 55.17 12.38 -113.75
CA ARG A 241 55.39 11.21 -112.89
C ARG A 241 56.12 11.59 -111.61
N HIS A 242 57.17 12.41 -111.72
CA HIS A 242 57.96 12.82 -110.57
C HIS A 242 57.18 13.77 -109.64
N GLU A 243 56.37 14.67 -110.19
CA GLU A 243 55.44 15.50 -109.40
C GLU A 243 54.38 14.66 -108.69
N LEU A 244 53.78 13.69 -109.40
CA LEU A 244 52.82 12.77 -108.82
C LEU A 244 53.46 11.98 -107.67
N GLU A 245 54.65 11.42 -107.87
CA GLU A 245 55.40 10.70 -106.85
C GLU A 245 55.71 11.60 -105.64
N ARG A 246 56.19 12.84 -105.85
CA ARG A 246 56.44 13.81 -104.78
C ARG A 246 55.17 14.12 -103.99
N THR A 247 54.03 14.32 -104.67
CA THR A 247 52.76 14.59 -103.97
C THR A 247 52.25 13.37 -103.21
N HIS A 248 52.44 12.15 -103.73
CA HIS A 248 52.11 10.94 -103.00
C HIS A 248 53.00 10.74 -101.77
N GLN A 249 54.32 10.91 -101.91
CA GLN A 249 55.26 10.84 -100.80
C GLN A 249 54.89 11.84 -99.70
N ALA A 250 54.67 13.12 -100.04
CA ALA A 250 54.26 14.14 -99.08
C ALA A 250 52.93 13.80 -98.38
N LYS A 251 51.95 13.25 -99.12
CA LYS A 251 50.69 12.76 -98.52
C LYS A 251 50.91 11.60 -97.57
N THR A 252 51.75 10.63 -97.94
CA THR A 252 52.05 9.48 -97.08
C THR A 252 52.81 9.90 -95.82
N GLU A 253 53.77 10.82 -95.91
CA GLU A 253 54.50 11.36 -94.76
C GLU A 253 53.58 12.17 -93.84
N ALA A 254 52.66 12.97 -94.41
CA ALA A 254 51.64 13.69 -93.64
C ALA A 254 50.69 12.73 -92.91
N LEU A 255 50.32 11.60 -93.52
CA LEU A 255 49.51 10.57 -92.87
C LEU A 255 50.28 9.83 -91.77
N ILE A 256 51.53 9.42 -92.05
CA ILE A 256 52.40 8.75 -91.08
C ILE A 256 52.67 9.66 -89.88
N SER A 257 52.97 10.94 -90.10
CA SER A 257 53.19 11.90 -89.00
C SER A 257 51.90 12.13 -88.19
N ARG A 258 50.74 12.22 -88.85
CA ARG A 258 49.45 12.30 -88.15
C ARG A 258 49.17 11.06 -87.31
N GLU A 259 49.44 9.87 -87.83
CA GLU A 259 49.27 8.59 -87.13
C GLU A 259 50.22 8.49 -85.93
N LYS A 260 51.51 8.79 -86.12
CA LYS A 260 52.50 8.86 -85.03
C LYS A 260 52.06 9.82 -83.93
N ASN A 261 51.63 11.04 -84.28
CA ASN A 261 51.13 12.02 -83.32
C ASN A 261 49.84 11.56 -82.61
N ALA A 262 49.00 10.75 -83.25
CA ALA A 262 47.81 10.17 -82.62
C ALA A 262 48.20 9.05 -81.64
N ILE A 263 49.12 8.17 -82.03
CA ILE A 263 49.64 7.10 -81.19
C ILE A 263 50.35 7.66 -79.96
N GLU A 264 51.22 8.66 -80.12
CA GLU A 264 51.94 9.29 -79.00
C GLU A 264 50.98 9.96 -78.01
N ARG A 265 49.92 10.61 -78.49
CA ARG A 265 48.89 11.18 -77.60
C ARG A 265 48.15 10.10 -76.83
N LEU A 266 47.78 9.01 -77.50
CA LEU A 266 47.11 7.88 -76.87
C LEU A 266 48.01 7.20 -75.83
N GLN A 267 49.29 7.00 -76.14
CA GLN A 267 50.27 6.43 -75.20
C GLN A 267 50.47 7.33 -73.97
N LYS A 268 50.61 8.65 -74.16
CA LYS A 268 50.71 9.60 -73.05
C LYS A 268 49.47 9.59 -72.17
N GLN A 269 48.29 9.54 -72.79
CA GLN A 269 47.02 9.44 -72.06
C GLN A 269 46.95 8.14 -71.23
N GLN A 270 47.31 7.00 -71.83
CA GLN A 270 47.37 5.72 -71.12
C GLN A 270 48.39 5.74 -69.96
N GLU A 271 49.54 6.39 -70.14
CA GLU A 271 50.53 6.53 -69.07
C GLU A 271 50.02 7.40 -67.91
N ILE A 272 49.32 8.50 -68.22
CA ILE A 272 48.69 9.36 -67.20
C ILE A 272 47.60 8.57 -66.46
N GLU A 273 46.70 7.90 -67.18
CA GLU A 273 45.64 7.08 -66.58
C GLU A 273 46.23 5.96 -65.70
N ALA A 274 47.29 5.28 -66.16
CA ALA A 274 47.95 4.25 -65.37
C ALA A 274 48.57 4.82 -64.08
N LYS A 275 49.19 6.01 -64.14
CA LYS A 275 49.73 6.70 -62.96
C LYS A 275 48.63 7.14 -62.00
N GLU A 276 47.51 7.66 -62.51
CA GLU A 276 46.36 8.06 -61.71
C GLU A 276 45.71 6.86 -61.01
N VAL A 277 45.45 5.77 -61.74
CA VAL A 277 44.92 4.52 -61.19
C VAL A 277 45.88 3.95 -60.13
N TYR A 278 47.19 3.98 -60.39
CA TYR A 278 48.17 3.55 -59.41
C TYR A 278 48.14 4.43 -58.15
N ALA A 279 48.11 5.76 -58.30
CA ALA A 279 48.05 6.70 -57.18
C ALA A 279 46.76 6.50 -56.36
N GLN A 280 45.61 6.33 -57.01
CA GLN A 280 44.34 6.00 -56.36
C GLN A 280 44.43 4.67 -55.61
N ARG A 281 44.98 3.63 -56.23
CA ARG A 281 45.19 2.33 -55.58
C ARG A 281 46.09 2.45 -54.34
N GLN A 282 47.18 3.22 -54.43
CA GLN A 282 48.07 3.44 -53.28
C GLN A 282 47.39 4.24 -52.17
N SER A 283 46.58 5.25 -52.50
CA SER A 283 45.78 5.97 -51.51
C SER A 283 44.79 5.05 -50.80
N LEU A 284 44.04 4.24 -51.57
CA LEU A 284 43.10 3.27 -51.01
C LEU A 284 43.79 2.23 -50.12
N LEU A 285 44.98 1.75 -50.48
CA LEU A 285 45.76 0.84 -49.64
C LEU A 285 46.15 1.49 -48.31
N LYS A 286 46.61 2.74 -48.34
CA LYS A 286 46.90 3.51 -47.11
C LYS A 286 45.65 3.71 -46.25
N ASP A 287 44.51 4.01 -46.86
CA ASP A 287 43.24 4.16 -46.14
C ASP A 287 42.80 2.83 -45.50
N ILE A 288 42.95 1.71 -46.21
CA ILE A 288 42.68 0.36 -45.67
C ILE A 288 43.60 0.06 -44.49
N GLU A 289 44.89 0.36 -44.58
CA GLU A 289 45.84 0.18 -43.47
C GLU A 289 45.51 1.07 -42.27
N ALA A 290 45.12 2.33 -42.51
CA ALA A 290 44.66 3.25 -41.47
C ALA A 290 43.38 2.76 -40.78
N ILE A 291 42.45 2.17 -41.53
CA ILE A 291 41.25 1.55 -40.97
C ILE A 291 41.62 0.32 -40.14
N ARG A 292 42.48 -0.58 -40.65
CA ARG A 292 42.93 -1.78 -39.92
C ARG A 292 43.63 -1.44 -38.60
N THR A 293 44.49 -0.42 -38.60
CA THR A 293 45.16 0.05 -37.37
C THR A 293 44.15 0.60 -36.37
N ARG A 294 43.19 1.42 -36.82
CA ARG A 294 42.10 1.91 -35.97
C ARG A 294 41.21 0.79 -35.43
N GLU A 295 40.88 -0.20 -36.24
CA GLU A 295 40.12 -1.39 -35.81
C GLU A 295 40.87 -2.18 -34.73
N ALA A 296 42.18 -2.38 -34.90
CA ALA A 296 43.02 -3.04 -33.90
C ALA A 296 43.07 -2.26 -32.57
N GLU A 297 43.22 -0.93 -32.63
CA GLU A 297 43.17 -0.07 -31.44
C GLU A 297 41.81 -0.13 -30.73
N LEU A 298 40.71 -0.08 -31.48
CA LEU A 298 39.37 -0.19 -30.92
C LEU A 298 39.15 -1.55 -30.27
N LYS A 299 39.62 -2.63 -30.91
CA LYS A 299 39.56 -3.98 -30.34
C LYS A 299 40.33 -4.07 -29.02
N GLN A 300 41.56 -3.54 -28.97
CA GLN A 300 42.34 -3.49 -27.72
C GLN A 300 41.64 -2.67 -26.63
N ARG A 301 41.02 -1.52 -26.98
CA ARG A 301 40.25 -0.71 -26.02
C ARG A 301 39.01 -1.44 -25.51
N MET A 302 38.30 -2.15 -26.39
CA MET A 302 37.15 -2.98 -25.99
C MET A 302 37.57 -4.11 -25.06
N GLU A 303 38.62 -4.86 -25.40
CA GLU A 303 39.14 -5.94 -24.55
C GLU A 303 39.58 -5.41 -23.17
N ALA A 304 40.29 -4.27 -23.13
CA ALA A 304 40.69 -3.62 -21.88
C ALA A 304 39.47 -3.15 -21.06
N PHE A 305 38.43 -2.63 -21.72
CA PHE A 305 37.18 -2.24 -21.08
C PHE A 305 36.44 -3.44 -20.50
N GLU A 306 36.31 -4.53 -21.26
CA GLU A 306 35.68 -5.77 -20.81
C GLU A 306 36.40 -6.38 -19.60
N ILE A 307 37.74 -6.38 -19.60
CA ILE A 307 38.53 -6.83 -18.45
C ILE A 307 38.27 -5.94 -17.23
N THR A 308 38.26 -4.61 -17.42
CA THR A 308 38.00 -3.65 -16.34
C THR A 308 36.59 -3.84 -15.77
N GLN A 309 35.60 -4.07 -16.63
CA GLN A 309 34.22 -4.34 -16.24
C GLN A 309 34.13 -5.63 -15.42
N LYS A 310 34.74 -6.73 -15.88
CA LYS A 310 34.78 -8.00 -15.14
C LYS A 310 35.41 -7.85 -13.76
N VAL A 311 36.54 -7.15 -13.66
CA VAL A 311 37.19 -6.87 -12.38
C VAL A 311 36.28 -6.06 -11.46
N GLN A 312 35.52 -5.10 -12.01
CA GLN A 312 34.58 -4.31 -11.22
C GLN A 312 33.37 -5.13 -10.76
N GLU A 313 32.84 -5.99 -11.62
CA GLU A 313 31.76 -6.94 -11.29
C GLU A 313 32.19 -7.91 -10.19
N GLU A 314 33.41 -8.45 -10.26
CA GLU A 314 33.98 -9.31 -9.22
C GLU A 314 34.16 -8.56 -7.88
N LYS A 315 34.62 -7.31 -7.91
CA LYS A 315 34.70 -6.46 -6.70
C LYS A 315 33.32 -6.23 -6.08
N ASN A 316 32.32 -5.90 -6.91
CA ASN A 316 30.96 -5.70 -6.43
C ASN A 316 30.40 -6.98 -5.81
N LYS A 317 30.60 -8.12 -6.46
CA LYS A 317 30.20 -9.43 -5.94
C LYS A 317 30.87 -9.75 -4.60
N ALA A 318 32.18 -9.48 -4.47
CA ALA A 318 32.89 -9.67 -3.20
C ALA A 318 32.35 -8.77 -2.08
N ILE A 319 31.98 -7.53 -2.39
CA ILE A 319 31.34 -6.60 -1.45
C ILE A 319 29.95 -7.12 -1.06
N GLU A 320 29.13 -7.54 -2.02
CA GLU A 320 27.81 -8.13 -1.76
C GLU A 320 27.92 -9.38 -0.87
N ASP A 321 28.85 -10.28 -1.15
CA ASP A 321 29.08 -11.49 -0.34
C ASP A 321 29.58 -11.14 1.08
N ALA A 322 30.38 -10.08 1.24
CA ALA A 322 30.78 -9.58 2.55
C ALA A 322 29.60 -8.96 3.32
N LEU A 323 28.74 -8.20 2.64
CA LEU A 323 27.53 -7.63 3.23
C LEU A 323 26.55 -8.72 3.65
N ARG A 324 26.27 -9.71 2.79
CA ARG A 324 25.42 -10.86 3.14
C ARG A 324 25.93 -11.61 4.36
N ARG A 325 27.25 -11.86 4.44
CA ARG A 325 27.86 -12.49 5.62
C ARG A 325 27.65 -11.64 6.88
N ARG A 326 27.79 -10.32 6.78
CA ARG A 326 27.55 -9.41 7.90
C ARG A 326 26.07 -9.38 8.31
N GLU A 327 25.15 -9.34 7.35
CA GLU A 327 23.71 -9.39 7.61
C GLU A 327 23.32 -10.69 8.33
N ILE A 328 23.82 -11.84 7.87
CA ILE A 328 23.60 -13.12 8.54
C ILE A 328 24.20 -13.10 9.96
N ALA A 329 25.41 -12.56 10.14
CA ALA A 329 26.02 -12.46 11.46
C ALA A 329 25.21 -11.57 12.42
N VAL A 330 24.72 -10.42 11.94
CA VAL A 330 23.84 -9.53 12.72
C VAL A 330 22.54 -10.25 13.08
N LYS A 331 21.90 -10.90 12.11
CA LYS A 331 20.66 -11.66 12.34
C LYS A 331 20.86 -12.76 13.39
N ASN A 332 21.96 -13.51 13.31
CA ASN A 332 22.30 -14.52 14.32
C ASN A 332 22.48 -13.89 15.70
N VAL A 333 23.15 -12.73 15.78
CA VAL A 333 23.33 -12.01 17.05
C VAL A 333 21.98 -11.53 17.60
N GLU A 334 21.12 -10.94 16.77
CA GLU A 334 19.76 -10.55 17.15
C GLU A 334 18.96 -11.74 17.68
N GLU A 335 18.95 -12.87 16.96
CA GLU A 335 18.28 -14.10 17.38
C GLU A 335 18.83 -14.61 18.74
N THR A 336 20.14 -14.54 18.96
CA THR A 336 20.72 -14.92 20.26
C THR A 336 20.33 -13.97 21.39
N TYR A 337 20.22 -12.66 21.13
CA TYR A 337 19.75 -11.70 22.13
C TYR A 337 18.27 -11.87 22.43
N ASP A 338 17.44 -12.12 21.41
CA ASP A 338 16.02 -12.43 21.59
C ASP A 338 15.82 -13.71 22.40
N GLN A 339 16.62 -14.75 22.16
CA GLN A 339 16.58 -15.99 22.95
C GLN A 339 17.00 -15.75 24.41
N LYS A 340 18.07 -14.96 24.63
CA LYS A 340 18.51 -14.57 25.97
C LYS A 340 17.42 -13.77 26.70
N LEU A 341 16.83 -12.78 26.04
CA LEU A 341 15.75 -11.97 26.58
C LEU A 341 14.54 -12.83 26.95
N LYS A 342 14.12 -13.75 26.07
CA LYS A 342 13.05 -14.71 26.38
C LYS A 342 13.38 -15.57 27.59
N THR A 343 14.62 -16.03 27.71
CA THR A 343 15.07 -16.85 28.85
C THR A 343 15.08 -16.04 30.14
N GLU A 344 15.56 -14.80 30.13
CA GLU A 344 15.51 -13.92 31.30
C GLU A 344 14.08 -13.58 31.71
N LEU A 345 13.20 -13.27 30.75
CA LEU A 345 11.78 -13.04 31.03
C LEU A 345 11.11 -14.27 31.66
N LEU A 346 11.42 -15.48 31.17
CA LEU A 346 10.92 -16.71 31.77
C LEU A 346 11.48 -16.92 33.19
N LYS A 347 12.76 -16.62 33.44
CA LYS A 347 13.34 -16.67 34.78
C LYS A 347 12.62 -15.71 35.73
N TYR A 348 12.45 -14.45 35.36
CA TYR A 348 11.71 -13.48 36.18
C TYR A 348 10.25 -13.92 36.43
N GLN A 349 9.58 -14.49 35.43
CA GLN A 349 8.23 -15.03 35.60
C GLN A 349 8.19 -16.21 36.58
N LEU A 350 9.20 -17.09 36.55
CA LEU A 350 9.33 -18.21 37.49
C LEU A 350 9.63 -17.70 38.89
N GLU A 351 10.60 -16.80 39.06
CA GLU A 351 10.94 -16.17 40.33
C GLU A 351 9.71 -15.49 40.97
N LEU A 352 8.95 -14.74 40.18
CA LEU A 352 7.71 -14.11 40.67
C LEU A 352 6.67 -15.15 41.11
N LYS A 353 6.51 -16.25 40.35
CA LYS A 353 5.61 -17.36 40.72
C LYS A 353 6.09 -18.06 41.99
N GLU A 354 7.37 -18.35 42.12
CA GLU A 354 7.97 -18.94 43.32
C GLU A 354 7.79 -18.03 44.54
N GLU A 355 7.99 -16.72 44.37
CA GLU A 355 7.78 -15.74 45.44
C GLU A 355 6.29 -15.67 45.84
N HIS A 356 5.37 -15.71 44.87
CA HIS A 356 3.94 -15.80 45.15
C HIS A 356 3.56 -17.09 45.89
N ILE A 357 4.12 -18.23 45.50
CA ILE A 357 3.92 -19.51 46.17
C ILE A 357 4.48 -19.44 47.60
N ALA A 358 5.69 -18.91 47.78
CA ALA A 358 6.31 -18.73 49.08
C ALA A 358 5.48 -17.80 50.00
N ARG A 359 5.03 -16.65 49.47
CA ARG A 359 4.12 -15.73 50.18
C ARG A 359 2.81 -16.42 50.57
N THR A 360 2.22 -17.18 49.65
CA THR A 360 0.97 -17.93 49.90
C THR A 360 1.19 -18.99 50.98
N ASN A 361 2.24 -19.81 50.87
CA ASN A 361 2.59 -20.83 51.86
C ASN A 361 2.79 -20.20 53.24
N LYS A 362 3.53 -19.09 53.34
CA LYS A 362 3.73 -18.37 54.59
C LYS A 362 2.41 -17.91 55.21
N VAL A 363 1.53 -17.31 54.41
CA VAL A 363 0.18 -16.91 54.86
C VAL A 363 -0.61 -18.13 55.36
N THR A 364 -0.59 -19.25 54.63
CA THR A 364 -1.30 -20.46 55.08
C THR A 364 -0.73 -21.05 56.37
N GLU A 365 0.60 -20.96 56.58
CA GLU A 365 1.25 -21.41 57.82
C GLU A 365 0.89 -20.48 58.98
N ASP A 366 0.91 -19.17 58.76
CA ASP A 366 0.51 -18.17 59.75
C ASP A 366 -1.00 -18.30 60.10
N GLU A 367 -1.86 -18.59 59.12
CA GLU A 367 -3.27 -18.91 59.36
C GLU A 367 -3.46 -20.18 60.20
N LYS A 368 -2.67 -21.24 59.96
CA LYS A 368 -2.69 -22.45 60.79
C LYS A 368 -2.25 -22.13 62.22
N LYS A 369 -1.13 -21.42 62.39
CA LYS A 369 -0.65 -20.98 63.72
C LYS A 369 -1.69 -20.12 64.43
N ASN A 370 -2.37 -19.22 63.72
CA ASN A 370 -3.44 -18.41 64.30
C ASN A 370 -4.66 -19.24 64.69
N LYS A 371 -5.05 -20.25 63.90
CA LYS A 371 -6.11 -21.20 64.27
C LYS A 371 -5.72 -22.02 65.50
N GLU A 372 -4.49 -22.51 65.57
CA GLU A 372 -3.97 -23.21 66.75
C GLU A 372 -3.99 -22.31 68.00
N LYS A 373 -3.50 -21.08 67.89
CA LYS A 373 -3.59 -20.09 68.98
C LYS A 373 -5.03 -19.78 69.36
N ALA A 374 -5.94 -19.65 68.39
CA ALA A 374 -7.36 -19.43 68.67
C ALA A 374 -8.00 -20.62 69.40
N MET A 375 -7.65 -21.86 69.04
CA MET A 375 -8.08 -23.06 69.78
C MET A 375 -7.51 -23.06 71.21
N LEU A 376 -6.22 -22.78 71.39
CA LEU A 376 -5.61 -22.69 72.73
C LEU A 376 -6.29 -21.60 73.59
N LEU A 377 -6.52 -20.41 73.03
CA LEU A 377 -7.25 -19.35 73.73
C LEU A 377 -8.70 -19.74 74.04
N GLN A 378 -9.36 -20.52 73.17
CA GLN A 378 -10.69 -21.05 73.43
C GLN A 378 -10.67 -22.07 74.57
N GLU A 379 -9.71 -22.99 74.59
CA GLU A 379 -9.49 -23.94 75.68
C GLU A 379 -9.20 -23.23 77.00
N GLU A 380 -8.31 -22.23 77.00
CA GLU A 380 -8.06 -21.37 78.16
C GLU A 380 -9.34 -20.65 78.61
N THR A 381 -10.13 -20.11 77.67
CA THR A 381 -11.40 -19.44 77.99
C THR A 381 -12.40 -20.42 78.62
N ILE A 382 -12.49 -21.66 78.12
CA ILE A 382 -13.33 -22.71 78.70
C ILE A 382 -12.83 -23.07 80.10
N ALA A 383 -11.51 -23.25 80.29
CA ALA A 383 -10.90 -23.55 81.58
C ALA A 383 -11.14 -22.41 82.59
N VAL A 384 -10.95 -21.16 82.18
CA VAL A 384 -11.24 -19.97 83.00
C VAL A 384 -12.72 -19.89 83.35
N ASN A 385 -13.62 -20.15 82.40
CA ASN A 385 -15.06 -20.18 82.69
C ASN A 385 -15.43 -21.31 83.66
N SER A 386 -14.83 -22.50 83.52
CA SER A 386 -14.98 -23.61 84.47
C SER A 386 -14.49 -23.20 85.86
N LYS A 387 -13.30 -22.59 85.97
CA LYS A 387 -12.77 -22.06 87.24
C LYS A 387 -13.60 -20.95 87.82
N LYS A 388 -14.17 -20.07 87.00
CA LYS A 388 -15.13 -19.05 87.41
C LYS A 388 -16.40 -19.68 87.99
N GLU A 389 -16.89 -20.77 87.40
CA GLU A 389 -18.06 -21.49 87.90
C GLU A 389 -17.75 -22.23 89.21
N GLU A 390 -16.60 -22.91 89.31
CA GLU A 390 -16.10 -23.46 90.57
C GLU A 390 -16.00 -22.38 91.65
N LEU A 391 -15.48 -21.20 91.31
CA LEU A 391 -15.40 -20.07 92.24
C LEU A 391 -16.79 -19.57 92.64
N LYS A 392 -17.76 -19.46 91.71
CA LYS A 392 -19.14 -19.11 92.07
C LYS A 392 -19.73 -20.12 93.06
N GLN A 393 -19.51 -21.42 92.84
CA GLN A 393 -19.96 -22.47 93.76
C GLN A 393 -19.24 -22.40 95.11
N ALA A 394 -17.94 -22.08 95.12
CA ALA A 394 -17.21 -21.84 96.36
C ALA A 394 -17.76 -20.62 97.10
N VAL A 395 -18.01 -19.50 96.40
CA VAL A 395 -18.61 -18.29 96.96
C VAL A 395 -20.02 -18.54 97.48
N SER A 396 -20.85 -19.33 96.79
CA SER A 396 -22.17 -19.70 97.31
C SER A 396 -22.06 -20.54 98.59
N ARG A 397 -21.15 -21.52 98.63
CA ARG A 397 -20.84 -22.28 99.85
C ARG A 397 -20.31 -21.39 100.97
N THR A 398 -19.45 -20.42 100.67
CA THR A 398 -18.96 -19.46 101.67
C THR A 398 -20.12 -18.61 102.21
N LYS A 399 -21.04 -18.14 101.36
CA LYS A 399 -22.24 -17.42 101.80
C LYS A 399 -23.16 -18.29 102.66
N GLU A 400 -23.34 -19.56 102.31
CA GLU A 400 -24.07 -20.53 103.15
C GLU A 400 -23.40 -20.68 104.51
N LEU A 401 -22.08 -20.89 104.55
CA LEU A 401 -21.32 -20.98 105.80
C LEU A 401 -21.33 -19.66 106.60
N GLU A 402 -21.33 -18.50 105.94
CA GLU A 402 -21.50 -17.19 106.59
C GLU A 402 -22.89 -17.06 107.21
N LEU A 403 -23.95 -17.48 106.53
CA LEU A 403 -25.31 -17.52 107.08
C LEU A 403 -25.40 -18.49 108.27
N ASP A 404 -24.79 -19.66 108.17
CA ASP A 404 -24.70 -20.62 109.27
C ASP A 404 -23.91 -20.04 110.44
N LEU A 405 -22.79 -19.34 110.19
CA LEU A 405 -22.01 -18.67 111.21
C LEU A 405 -22.81 -17.52 111.86
N GLU A 406 -23.57 -16.74 111.09
CA GLU A 406 -24.44 -15.68 111.61
C GLU A 406 -25.61 -16.27 112.44
N SER A 407 -26.15 -17.41 112.00
CA SER A 407 -27.14 -18.21 112.74
C SER A 407 -26.56 -18.77 114.05
N MET A 408 -25.35 -19.31 114.02
CA MET A 408 -24.62 -19.79 115.20
C MET A 408 -24.29 -18.62 116.14
N LYS A 409 -23.86 -17.46 115.64
CA LYS A 409 -23.69 -16.24 116.44
C LYS A 409 -25.00 -15.82 117.08
N ALA A 410 -26.12 -15.86 116.36
CA ALA A 410 -27.44 -15.56 116.91
C ALA A 410 -27.85 -16.57 117.99
N GLN A 411 -27.57 -17.86 117.81
CA GLN A 411 -27.74 -18.88 118.85
C GLN A 411 -26.84 -18.61 120.07
N VAL A 412 -25.57 -18.25 119.86
CA VAL A 412 -24.65 -17.88 120.95
C VAL A 412 -25.14 -16.63 121.69
N LEU A 413 -25.66 -15.62 120.99
CA LEU A 413 -26.28 -14.44 121.61
C LEU A 413 -27.53 -14.81 122.41
N LEU A 414 -28.36 -15.73 121.90
CA LEU A 414 -29.54 -16.24 122.60
C LEU A 414 -29.14 -17.01 123.88
N VAL A 415 -28.15 -17.90 123.78
CA VAL A 415 -27.59 -18.63 124.92
C VAL A 415 -26.92 -17.68 125.90
N ASN A 416 -26.22 -16.64 125.44
CA ASN A 416 -25.66 -15.60 126.30
C ASN A 416 -26.77 -14.81 127.01
N LYS A 417 -27.88 -14.48 126.33
CA LYS A 417 -29.06 -13.88 126.99
C LYS A 417 -29.68 -14.82 128.02
N GLN A 418 -29.76 -16.12 127.75
CA GLN A 418 -30.21 -17.11 128.73
C GLN A 418 -29.23 -17.22 129.91
N ASN A 419 -27.92 -17.20 129.67
CA ASN A 419 -26.90 -17.17 130.73
C ASN A 419 -26.96 -15.88 131.54
N GLN A 420 -27.17 -14.73 130.90
CA GLN A 420 -27.37 -13.45 131.59
C GLN A 420 -28.63 -13.50 132.46
N LEU A 421 -29.74 -14.02 131.95
CA LEU A 421 -30.97 -14.23 132.71
C LEU A 421 -30.75 -15.19 133.89
N LEU A 422 -30.02 -16.30 133.69
CA LEU A 422 -29.66 -17.23 134.76
C LEU A 422 -28.70 -16.58 135.78
N THR A 423 -27.81 -15.70 135.34
CA THR A 423 -26.87 -14.96 136.21
C THR A 423 -27.60 -13.86 136.99
N GLU A 424 -28.58 -13.19 136.41
CA GLU A 424 -29.50 -12.28 137.11
C GLU A 424 -30.36 -13.04 138.13
N LYS A 425 -30.89 -14.22 137.78
CA LYS A 425 -31.54 -15.11 138.75
C LYS A 425 -30.59 -15.60 139.84
N LEU A 426 -29.30 -15.76 139.55
CA LEU A 426 -28.29 -16.11 140.56
C LEU A 426 -27.98 -14.91 141.49
N LYS A 427 -28.04 -13.67 140.97
CA LYS A 427 -27.91 -12.43 141.74
C LYS A 427 -29.18 -12.09 142.54
N GLU A 428 -30.38 -12.46 142.09
CA GLU A 428 -31.59 -12.40 142.92
C GLU A 428 -31.59 -13.43 144.07
N VAL A 429 -30.68 -14.41 144.03
CA VAL A 429 -30.45 -15.42 145.08
C VAL A 429 -29.15 -15.16 145.85
N SER A 430 -28.48 -14.01 145.64
CA SER A 430 -27.22 -13.66 146.33
C SER A 430 -27.35 -13.35 147.81
N ASP A 431 -28.58 -13.23 148.32
CA ASP A 431 -28.89 -12.97 149.74
C ASP A 431 -29.04 -14.28 150.55
N TYR A 432 -28.92 -15.43 149.88
CA TYR A 432 -28.97 -16.77 150.49
C TYR A 432 -27.88 -17.06 151.55
N PRO A 433 -26.65 -16.49 151.50
CA PRO A 433 -25.67 -16.62 152.58
C PRO A 433 -26.05 -15.82 153.83
N LEU A 434 -26.58 -14.60 153.67
CA LEU A 434 -27.07 -13.75 154.77
C LEU A 434 -28.30 -14.38 155.44
N LEU A 435 -29.23 -14.95 154.65
CA LEU A 435 -30.37 -15.72 155.17
C LEU A 435 -29.95 -17.03 155.85
N LYS A 436 -28.77 -17.57 155.54
CA LYS A 436 -28.21 -18.79 156.14
C LYS A 436 -27.48 -18.49 157.46
N GLU A 437 -26.85 -17.32 157.60
CA GLU A 437 -26.35 -16.79 158.89
C GLU A 437 -27.51 -16.42 159.83
N GLU A 438 -28.53 -15.71 159.33
CA GLU A 438 -29.72 -15.35 160.12
C GLU A 438 -30.54 -16.61 160.52
N LYS A 439 -30.59 -17.63 159.65
CA LYS A 439 -31.12 -18.96 159.99
C LYS A 439 -30.26 -19.69 161.03
N LEU A 440 -28.94 -19.60 160.99
CA LEU A 440 -28.05 -20.22 161.99
C LEU A 440 -28.16 -19.52 163.35
N GLU A 441 -28.26 -18.19 163.38
CA GLU A 441 -28.52 -17.40 164.60
C GLU A 441 -29.91 -17.67 165.16
N LEU A 442 -30.95 -17.71 164.31
CA LEU A 442 -32.30 -18.13 164.72
C LEU A 442 -32.34 -19.61 165.11
N GLN A 443 -31.48 -20.48 164.58
CA GLN A 443 -31.39 -21.91 164.93
C GLN A 443 -30.59 -22.16 166.23
N VAL A 444 -29.64 -21.29 166.57
CA VAL A 444 -28.99 -21.23 167.89
C VAL A 444 -29.95 -20.65 168.93
N GLN A 445 -30.69 -19.60 168.61
CA GLN A 445 -31.76 -19.06 169.46
C GLN A 445 -32.93 -20.06 169.60
N ASN A 446 -33.32 -20.81 168.56
CA ASN A 446 -34.30 -21.89 168.66
C ASN A 446 -33.77 -23.07 169.48
N LYS A 447 -32.47 -23.41 169.40
CA LYS A 447 -31.88 -24.45 170.26
C LYS A 447 -31.86 -24.02 171.72
N LEU A 448 -31.53 -22.76 172.02
CA LEU A 448 -31.52 -22.21 173.38
C LEU A 448 -32.95 -22.10 173.95
N LEU A 449 -33.91 -21.61 173.18
CA LEU A 449 -35.32 -21.55 173.56
C LEU A 449 -35.96 -22.94 173.65
N ARG A 450 -35.55 -23.92 172.83
CA ARG A 450 -35.97 -25.33 172.95
C ARG A 450 -35.31 -26.02 174.15
N GLN A 451 -34.07 -25.70 174.50
CA GLN A 451 -33.44 -26.17 175.74
C GLN A 451 -34.18 -25.62 176.97
N GLN A 452 -34.54 -24.34 176.95
CA GLN A 452 -35.37 -23.71 177.99
C GLN A 452 -36.82 -24.25 178.00
N LEU A 453 -37.37 -24.65 176.85
CA LEU A 453 -38.68 -25.30 176.73
C LEU A 453 -38.67 -26.77 177.17
N ASP A 454 -37.56 -27.49 176.94
CA ASP A 454 -37.38 -28.89 177.35
C ASP A 454 -36.97 -28.98 178.83
N GLU A 455 -36.27 -27.99 179.39
CA GLU A 455 -36.06 -27.80 180.83
C GLU A 455 -37.38 -27.45 181.53
N THR A 456 -38.18 -26.51 181.01
CA THR A 456 -39.52 -26.23 181.56
C THR A 456 -40.56 -27.33 181.31
N ARG A 457 -40.40 -28.16 180.25
CA ARG A 457 -41.22 -29.37 180.01
C ARG A 457 -40.79 -30.56 180.85
N SER A 458 -39.51 -30.76 181.13
CA SER A 458 -39.03 -31.81 182.04
C SER A 458 -39.32 -31.45 183.50
N GLU A 459 -39.27 -30.17 183.89
CA GLU A 459 -39.80 -29.69 185.16
C GLU A 459 -41.34 -29.79 185.23
N ASN A 460 -42.08 -29.48 184.16
CA ASN A 460 -43.53 -29.70 184.11
C ASN A 460 -43.91 -31.18 184.13
N GLN A 461 -43.15 -32.07 183.51
CA GLN A 461 -43.40 -33.51 183.52
C GLN A 461 -43.08 -34.10 184.90
N HIS A 462 -42.01 -33.64 185.56
CA HIS A 462 -41.68 -33.99 186.95
C HIS A 462 -42.72 -33.45 187.96
N LEU A 463 -43.34 -32.29 187.70
CA LEU A 463 -44.44 -31.75 188.50
C LEU A 463 -45.78 -32.45 188.19
N ARG A 464 -46.02 -32.86 186.94
CA ARG A 464 -47.22 -33.63 186.53
C ARG A 464 -47.23 -35.06 187.08
N ASP A 465 -46.09 -35.74 187.11
CA ASP A 465 -45.99 -37.10 187.67
C ASP A 465 -46.00 -37.09 189.22
N LYS A 466 -45.66 -35.96 189.86
CA LYS A 466 -45.93 -35.70 191.30
C LYS A 466 -47.40 -35.32 191.58
N LEU A 467 -48.16 -34.87 190.58
CA LEU A 467 -49.57 -34.48 190.66
C LEU A 467 -50.55 -35.60 190.23
N SER A 468 -50.05 -36.69 189.63
CA SER A 468 -50.86 -37.86 189.23
C SER A 468 -50.92 -38.98 190.26
N GLN A 469 -50.25 -38.83 191.42
CA GLN A 469 -50.47 -39.64 192.61
C GLN A 469 -51.07 -38.75 193.72
N PRO A 470 -52.10 -39.21 194.46
CA PRO A 470 -52.80 -38.36 195.42
C PRO A 470 -51.86 -37.88 196.54
N SER A 471 -51.82 -36.57 196.80
CA SER A 471 -51.08 -36.04 197.96
C SER A 471 -51.85 -36.31 199.26
N ALA A 472 -51.11 -36.53 200.35
CA ALA A 472 -51.66 -36.92 201.65
C ALA A 472 -52.69 -35.91 202.22
N GLU A 473 -52.63 -34.64 201.81
CA GLU A 473 -53.53 -33.57 202.21
C GLU A 473 -54.88 -33.61 201.46
N TYR A 474 -54.90 -34.08 200.20
CA TYR A 474 -56.13 -34.29 199.44
C TYR A 474 -56.91 -35.52 199.94
N LEU A 475 -56.21 -36.60 200.31
CA LEU A 475 -56.82 -37.76 200.97
C LEU A 475 -57.38 -37.43 202.37
N ALA A 476 -56.74 -36.51 203.10
CA ALA A 476 -57.23 -36.02 204.39
C ALA A 476 -58.47 -35.11 204.24
N CYS A 477 -58.48 -34.19 203.25
CA CYS A 477 -59.64 -33.33 202.98
C CYS A 477 -60.84 -34.10 202.41
N GLN A 478 -60.61 -35.16 201.63
CA GLN A 478 -61.70 -36.01 201.14
C GLN A 478 -62.37 -36.84 202.26
N MET A 479 -61.62 -37.24 203.29
CA MET A 479 -62.19 -37.88 204.48
C MET A 479 -62.94 -36.88 205.38
N GLU A 480 -62.44 -35.65 205.55
CA GLU A 480 -63.15 -34.59 206.27
C GLU A 480 -64.42 -34.15 205.55
N LEU A 481 -64.41 -34.05 204.21
CA LEU A 481 -65.62 -33.75 203.43
C LEU A 481 -66.68 -34.84 203.59
N ARG A 482 -66.30 -36.14 203.55
CA ARG A 482 -67.23 -37.24 203.83
C ARG A 482 -67.75 -37.26 205.27
N ARG A 483 -66.96 -36.76 206.23
CA ARG A 483 -67.39 -36.62 207.63
C ARG A 483 -68.39 -35.49 207.82
N VAL A 484 -68.15 -34.34 207.19
CA VAL A 484 -69.03 -33.17 207.25
C VAL A 484 -70.33 -33.41 206.48
N GLU A 485 -70.26 -34.02 205.29
CA GLU A 485 -71.45 -34.38 204.50
C GLU A 485 -72.36 -35.36 205.24
N HIS A 486 -71.79 -36.37 205.91
CA HIS A 486 -72.56 -37.33 206.71
C HIS A 486 -73.16 -36.68 207.98
N SER A 487 -72.44 -35.73 208.60
CA SER A 487 -72.91 -34.91 209.73
C SER A 487 -74.08 -34.01 209.33
N THR A 488 -74.00 -33.34 208.19
CA THR A 488 -75.10 -32.50 207.67
C THR A 488 -76.33 -33.31 207.29
N LYS A 489 -76.15 -34.54 206.81
CA LYS A 489 -77.28 -35.41 206.45
C LYS A 489 -78.00 -35.95 207.69
N LEU A 490 -77.26 -36.33 208.74
CA LEU A 490 -77.81 -36.73 210.03
C LEU A 490 -78.61 -35.59 210.70
N MET A 491 -78.10 -34.36 210.64
CA MET A 491 -78.80 -33.17 211.14
C MET A 491 -80.10 -32.87 210.37
N LEU A 492 -80.11 -33.12 209.05
CA LEU A 492 -81.31 -32.98 208.23
C LEU A 492 -82.36 -34.04 208.58
N ASP A 493 -81.95 -35.30 208.75
CA ASP A 493 -82.85 -36.39 209.11
C ASP A 493 -83.42 -36.21 210.54
N GLU A 494 -82.62 -35.72 211.49
CA GLU A 494 -83.08 -35.38 212.84
C GLU A 494 -84.07 -34.21 212.86
N PHE A 495 -83.85 -33.20 212.01
CA PHE A 495 -84.78 -32.10 211.81
C PHE A 495 -86.10 -32.57 211.18
N GLU A 496 -86.04 -33.48 210.21
CA GLU A 496 -87.20 -34.04 209.54
C GLU A 496 -88.02 -34.94 210.48
N SER A 497 -87.35 -35.69 211.35
CA SER A 497 -87.98 -36.47 212.44
C SER A 497 -88.69 -35.57 213.47
N HIS A 498 -88.07 -34.44 213.85
CA HIS A 498 -88.70 -33.47 214.74
C HIS A 498 -89.91 -32.79 214.11
N LYS A 499 -89.84 -32.46 212.82
CA LYS A 499 -90.98 -31.91 212.06
C LYS A 499 -92.17 -32.89 212.06
N GLN A 500 -91.92 -34.17 211.79
CA GLN A 500 -92.96 -35.20 211.80
C GLN A 500 -93.55 -35.43 213.20
N MET A 501 -92.73 -35.35 214.26
CA MET A 501 -93.23 -35.43 215.63
C MET A 501 -94.18 -34.26 215.95
N LEU A 502 -93.84 -33.05 215.54
CA LEU A 502 -94.67 -31.86 215.71
C LEU A 502 -95.97 -31.92 214.90
N GLU A 503 -95.93 -32.45 213.67
CA GLU A 503 -97.14 -32.70 212.86
C GLU A 503 -98.06 -33.72 213.55
N LYS A 504 -97.50 -34.74 214.19
CA LYS A 504 -98.26 -35.73 214.95
C LYS A 504 -98.88 -35.14 216.22
N GLN A 505 -98.20 -34.19 216.88
CA GLN A 505 -98.76 -33.44 218.01
C GLN A 505 -99.88 -32.49 217.57
N LEU A 506 -99.73 -31.84 216.42
CA LEU A 506 -100.79 -31.00 215.85
C LEU A 506 -102.03 -31.82 215.48
N GLN A 507 -101.84 -33.01 214.92
CA GLN A 507 -102.96 -33.89 214.56
C GLN A 507 -103.73 -34.38 215.80
N ASN A 508 -103.02 -34.70 216.87
CA ASN A 508 -103.64 -35.07 218.14
C ASN A 508 -104.44 -33.90 218.75
N GLU A 509 -104.01 -32.65 218.55
CA GLU A 509 -104.80 -31.49 218.94
C GLU A 509 -106.01 -31.22 218.02
N ILE A 510 -105.92 -31.60 216.73
CA ILE A 510 -107.07 -31.59 215.83
C ILE A 510 -108.12 -32.62 216.28
N GLU A 511 -107.69 -33.82 216.68
CA GLU A 511 -108.56 -34.84 217.25
C GLU A 511 -109.17 -34.38 218.59
N ARG A 512 -108.42 -33.64 219.42
CA ARG A 512 -108.91 -33.04 220.66
C ARG A 512 -109.93 -31.92 220.42
N CYS A 513 -109.71 -31.08 219.39
CA CYS A 513 -110.69 -30.09 218.95
C CYS A 513 -111.96 -30.75 218.38
N ALA A 514 -111.83 -31.89 217.69
CA ALA A 514 -112.98 -32.64 217.21
C ALA A 514 -113.79 -33.26 218.36
N GLN A 515 -113.12 -33.73 219.41
CA GLN A 515 -113.78 -34.20 220.63
C GLN A 515 -114.47 -33.08 221.42
N LEU A 516 -113.91 -31.86 221.47
CA LEU A 516 -114.62 -30.69 221.99
C LEU A 516 -115.86 -30.34 221.12
N LYS A 517 -115.80 -30.67 219.82
CA LYS A 517 -116.94 -30.54 218.91
C LYS A 517 -118.01 -31.62 219.11
N ALA A 518 -117.64 -32.83 219.55
CA ALA A 518 -118.59 -33.83 220.03
C ALA A 518 -119.49 -33.23 221.13
N GLN A 519 -118.93 -32.42 222.03
CA GLN A 519 -119.64 -31.95 223.23
C GLN A 519 -120.66 -30.83 222.95
N LEU A 520 -120.47 -30.06 221.88
CA LEU A 520 -121.40 -28.99 221.52
C LEU A 520 -122.63 -29.49 220.75
N LEU A 521 -122.47 -30.53 219.92
CA LEU A 521 -123.60 -31.09 219.16
C LEU A 521 -124.50 -31.99 220.01
N ASP A 522 -123.92 -32.67 221.00
CA ASP A 522 -124.68 -33.45 221.97
C ASP A 522 -125.51 -32.55 222.91
N SER A 523 -125.04 -31.31 223.18
CA SER A 523 -125.82 -30.27 223.87
C SER A 523 -126.91 -29.64 222.98
N GLU A 524 -126.77 -29.64 221.65
CA GLU A 524 -127.84 -29.21 220.73
C GLU A 524 -128.93 -30.27 220.48
N ALA A 525 -128.62 -31.58 220.48
CA ALA A 525 -129.62 -32.60 220.18
C ALA A 525 -130.45 -33.04 221.40
N THR A 526 -129.86 -32.96 222.59
CA THR A 526 -130.61 -33.02 223.85
C THR A 526 -131.66 -31.90 223.93
N VAL A 527 -131.39 -30.71 223.36
CA VAL A 527 -132.41 -29.65 223.19
C VAL A 527 -133.53 -30.07 222.20
N ARG A 528 -133.25 -30.94 221.21
CA ARG A 528 -134.30 -31.45 220.29
C ARG A 528 -135.15 -32.56 220.88
N LYS A 529 -134.59 -33.45 221.71
CA LYS A 529 -135.37 -34.38 222.55
C LYS A 529 -136.47 -33.64 223.32
N LEU A 530 -136.11 -32.49 223.92
CA LEU A 530 -137.04 -31.67 224.70
C LEU A 530 -138.16 -31.05 223.86
N ASN A 531 -137.94 -30.75 222.57
CA ASN A 531 -138.95 -30.11 221.72
C ASN A 531 -139.97 -31.09 221.10
N VAL A 532 -139.67 -32.38 220.93
CA VAL A 532 -140.63 -33.33 220.30
C VAL A 532 -141.47 -34.10 221.32
N GLN A 533 -140.99 -34.29 222.54
CA GLN A 533 -141.89 -34.66 223.64
C GLN A 533 -142.94 -33.56 223.92
N VAL A 534 -142.61 -32.29 223.61
CA VAL A 534 -143.61 -31.20 223.60
C VAL A 534 -144.63 -31.36 222.45
N GLU A 535 -144.31 -32.10 221.37
CA GLU A 535 -145.23 -32.42 220.28
C GLU A 535 -145.99 -33.75 220.47
N GLU A 536 -145.40 -34.76 221.11
CA GLU A 536 -146.06 -35.97 221.64
C GLU A 536 -147.23 -35.62 222.57
N LEU A 537 -147.08 -34.56 223.38
CA LEU A 537 -148.11 -34.04 224.29
C LEU A 537 -149.18 -33.16 223.60
N LYS A 538 -148.90 -32.56 222.44
CA LYS A 538 -149.88 -31.72 221.71
C LYS A 538 -150.85 -32.52 220.84
N LEU A 539 -150.48 -33.69 220.30
CA LEU A 539 -151.37 -34.50 219.44
C LEU A 539 -152.09 -35.68 220.14
N GLN A 540 -151.88 -35.89 221.45
CA GLN A 540 -152.84 -36.60 222.35
C GLN A 540 -154.04 -35.69 222.75
N VAL A 541 -153.78 -34.39 222.97
CA VAL A 541 -154.77 -33.28 222.84
C VAL A 541 -155.04 -33.13 221.33
N LYS A 542 -155.88 -32.27 220.76
CA LYS A 542 -156.41 -32.54 219.40
C LYS A 542 -156.76 -34.05 219.22
N GLN A 543 -157.21 -34.74 220.29
CA GLN A 543 -158.57 -34.70 220.85
C GLN A 543 -159.51 -35.51 219.96
N THR A 544 -160.25 -36.50 220.45
CA THR A 544 -161.50 -36.38 221.27
C THR A 544 -162.57 -35.42 220.75
N GLN A 545 -162.27 -34.49 219.84
CA GLN A 545 -163.23 -33.54 219.29
C GLN A 545 -163.51 -33.90 217.83
N ALA A 546 -164.77 -34.00 217.47
CA ALA A 546 -165.28 -34.58 216.23
C ALA A 546 -164.96 -36.09 216.14
N GLY A 547 -165.62 -36.97 216.90
CA GLY A 547 -167.01 -36.88 217.34
C GLY A 547 -167.94 -37.06 216.14
N LEU A 548 -168.91 -37.98 216.26
CA LEU A 548 -169.95 -38.35 215.30
C LEU A 548 -169.60 -39.46 214.29
#